data_AF-A0A7S2SAI3-F1
#
_entry.id   AF-A0A7S2SAI3-F1
#
_cell.length_a   1.000
_cell.length_b   1.000
_cell.length_c   1.000
_cell.angle_alpha   90.00
_cell.angle_beta   90.00
_cell.angle_gamma   90.00
#
_symmetry.space_group_name_H-M   'P 1'
#
loop_
_entity.id
_entity.type
_entity.pdbx_description
1 polymer ?
#
loop_
_entity_poly.entity_id
_entity_poly.type
_entity_poly.pdbx_seq_one_letter_code
_entity_poly.pdbx_strand_id
1 'polypeptide(L)'
;RYFIGDKELDEKQVYKIRKCVEEAVAVGLIPDPMEYLAEKARLQMILDEMTWQSEERFNEIASNYKDLLLSDNLVELVNERLQTMAERDAEGLRQGNMSSEHDSEHKIERDNMGRLISYAQLLLKEARALGAELETAHLEVIRSICHVAMDPSHNTEEQTSEALTNAVRDMRPLFDESFVAYLKYAIAEEQAKLARAGSLDDPEQNRWLFVLKIVQEGVYAELSKGLSRYIDHIWYVLRMESKSERRMLLQKLIDVMPTMDVRPFVKIVDNIVASLGSGSKGEFDTAVIGGMTNKLLQLRRDVQELLPPERIRDMSKDADDWITRQREKLAESRKITKQRLRAAEETGTYEENTGIRGETERMT
;
A
#
# COMPACT_ATOMS: atom_id res chain seq x y z
N ARG A 1 20.28 23.31 -25.37
CA ARG A 1 21.41 24.04 -24.76
C ARG A 1 20.97 24.46 -23.37
N TYR A 2 21.69 24.05 -22.34
CA TYR A 2 21.35 24.35 -20.94
C TYR A 2 22.31 25.43 -20.44
N PHE A 3 21.83 26.39 -19.67
CA PHE A 3 22.61 27.52 -19.18
C PHE A 3 22.46 27.67 -17.67
N ILE A 4 23.52 28.09 -16.99
CA ILE A 4 23.48 28.59 -15.61
C ILE A 4 24.05 30.01 -15.64
N GLY A 5 23.17 31.02 -15.49
CA GLY A 5 23.52 32.42 -15.78
C GLY A 5 23.99 32.57 -17.22
N ASP A 6 25.18 33.15 -17.42
CA ASP A 6 25.76 33.38 -18.76
C ASP A 6 26.61 32.21 -19.29
N LYS A 7 26.71 31.09 -18.57
CA LYS A 7 27.55 29.94 -18.96
C LYS A 7 26.73 28.80 -19.54
N GLU A 8 27.08 28.38 -20.76
CA GLU A 8 26.54 27.17 -21.40
C GLU A 8 27.13 25.91 -20.76
N LEU A 9 26.27 24.97 -20.39
CA LEU A 9 26.67 23.67 -19.86
C LEU A 9 26.96 22.69 -21.00
N ASP A 10 28.09 22.01 -20.89
CA ASP A 10 28.44 20.89 -21.77
C ASP A 10 27.52 19.68 -21.51
N GLU A 11 27.26 18.86 -22.54
CA GLU A 11 26.38 17.69 -22.44
C GLU A 11 26.83 16.72 -21.34
N LYS A 12 28.14 16.58 -21.14
CA LYS A 12 28.70 15.75 -20.05
C LYS A 12 28.41 16.32 -18.67
N GLN A 13 28.37 17.64 -18.53
CA GLN A 13 28.04 18.30 -17.26
C GLN A 13 26.55 18.14 -16.95
N VAL A 14 25.69 18.32 -17.95
CA VAL A 14 24.24 18.09 -17.82
C VAL A 14 23.96 16.64 -17.42
N TYR A 15 24.62 15.67 -18.04
CA TYR A 15 24.47 14.26 -17.69
C TYR A 15 24.89 13.97 -16.24
N LYS A 16 26.03 14.51 -15.79
CA LYS A 16 26.50 14.35 -14.40
C LYS A 16 25.53 14.96 -13.39
N ILE A 17 24.98 16.14 -13.69
CA ILE A 17 24.01 16.81 -12.81
C ILE A 17 22.72 15.98 -12.72
N ARG A 18 22.17 15.54 -13.86
CA ARG A 18 20.98 14.69 -13.89
C ARG A 18 21.18 13.41 -13.09
N LYS A 19 22.29 12.71 -13.31
CA LYS A 19 22.60 11.49 -12.57
C LYS A 19 22.74 11.73 -11.07
N CYS A 20 23.37 12.84 -10.67
CA CYS A 20 23.49 13.21 -9.26
C CYS A 20 22.13 13.54 -8.62
N VAL A 21 21.24 14.20 -9.37
CA VAL A 21 19.86 14.48 -8.92
C VAL A 21 19.07 13.19 -8.81
N GLU A 22 19.12 12.31 -9.81
CA GLU A 22 18.47 10.99 -9.77
C GLU A 22 18.94 10.15 -8.59
N GLU A 23 20.26 10.11 -8.33
CA GLU A 23 20.82 9.39 -7.17
C GLU A 23 20.40 10.04 -5.85
N ALA A 24 20.38 11.38 -5.76
CA ALA A 24 19.94 12.09 -4.56
C ALA A 24 18.45 11.90 -4.28
N VAL A 25 17.60 11.90 -5.31
CA VAL A 25 16.16 11.58 -5.21
C VAL A 25 15.97 10.14 -4.77
N ALA A 26 16.70 9.19 -5.37
CA ALA A 26 16.61 7.76 -5.00
C ALA A 26 17.00 7.48 -3.55
N VAL A 27 17.89 8.28 -2.98
CA VAL A 27 18.32 8.20 -1.57
C VAL A 27 17.42 9.05 -0.65
N GLY A 28 16.49 9.85 -1.20
CA GLY A 28 15.59 10.72 -0.44
C GLY A 28 16.26 11.97 0.14
N LEU A 29 17.40 12.39 -0.43
CA LEU A 29 18.11 13.61 -0.02
C LEU A 29 17.43 14.89 -0.49
N ILE A 30 16.76 14.84 -1.65
CA ILE A 30 16.01 15.95 -2.24
C ILE A 30 14.68 15.42 -2.80
N PRO A 31 13.60 16.21 -2.81
CA PRO A 31 12.36 15.87 -3.52
C PRO A 31 12.61 15.86 -5.03
N ASP A 32 11.83 15.08 -5.79
CA ASP A 32 11.95 15.02 -7.25
C ASP A 32 11.57 16.39 -7.85
N PRO A 33 12.53 17.10 -8.48
CA PRO A 33 12.26 18.42 -9.04
C PRO A 33 11.23 18.40 -10.18
N MET A 34 11.14 17.29 -10.93
CA MET A 34 10.19 17.17 -12.03
C MET A 34 8.77 16.94 -11.52
N GLU A 35 8.63 16.13 -10.48
CA GLU A 35 7.36 15.92 -9.78
C GLU A 35 6.88 17.23 -9.14
N TYR A 36 7.75 17.91 -8.40
CA TYR A 36 7.44 19.21 -7.78
C TYR A 36 6.93 20.23 -8.80
N LEU A 37 7.58 20.36 -9.96
CA LEU A 37 7.15 21.27 -11.02
C LEU A 37 5.80 20.89 -11.63
N ALA A 38 5.54 19.59 -11.80
CA ALA A 38 4.27 19.10 -12.30
C ALA A 38 3.15 19.39 -11.29
N GLU A 39 3.38 19.15 -10.01
CA GLU A 39 2.44 19.43 -8.92
C GLU A 39 2.17 20.93 -8.76
N LYS A 40 3.20 21.77 -8.90
CA LYS A 40 3.04 23.23 -8.94
C LYS A 40 2.12 23.69 -10.07
N ALA A 41 2.26 23.11 -11.26
CA ALA A 41 1.37 23.41 -12.38
C ALA A 41 -0.06 22.94 -12.09
N ARG A 42 -0.24 21.76 -11.46
CA ARG A 42 -1.56 21.24 -11.07
C ARG A 42 -2.21 22.09 -9.97
N LEU A 43 -1.42 22.66 -9.04
CA LEU A 43 -1.92 23.61 -8.05
C LEU A 43 -2.46 24.88 -8.72
N GLN A 44 -1.80 25.37 -9.78
CA GLN A 44 -2.35 26.48 -10.56
C GLN A 44 -3.67 26.08 -11.23
N MET A 45 -3.75 24.88 -11.82
CA MET A 45 -4.96 24.41 -12.49
C MET A 45 -6.17 24.32 -11.55
N ILE A 46 -6.00 23.77 -10.34
CA ILE A 46 -7.11 23.69 -9.38
C ILE A 46 -7.56 25.07 -8.91
N LEU A 47 -6.64 26.02 -8.72
CA LEU A 47 -6.98 27.39 -8.35
C LEU A 47 -7.73 28.10 -9.47
N ASP A 48 -7.30 27.93 -10.72
CA ASP A 48 -8.00 28.47 -11.88
C ASP A 48 -9.41 27.86 -11.97
N GLU A 49 -9.51 26.53 -11.87
CA GLU A 49 -10.79 25.82 -11.93
C GLU A 49 -11.75 26.29 -10.82
N MET A 50 -11.26 26.49 -9.59
CA MET A 50 -12.05 27.04 -8.50
C MET A 50 -12.44 28.51 -8.69
N THR A 51 -11.66 29.27 -9.44
CA THR A 51 -11.96 30.69 -9.73
C THR A 51 -13.05 30.82 -10.79
N TRP A 52 -13.09 29.91 -11.77
CA TRP A 52 -14.05 29.95 -12.87
C TRP A 52 -15.35 29.16 -12.62
N GLN A 53 -15.39 28.29 -11.60
CA GLN A 53 -16.54 27.44 -11.30
C GLN A 53 -17.31 27.95 -10.07
N SER A 54 -18.56 27.49 -9.92
CA SER A 54 -19.39 27.84 -8.75
C SER A 54 -18.89 27.14 -7.48
N GLU A 55 -19.10 27.77 -6.33
CA GLU A 55 -18.68 27.25 -5.02
C GLU A 55 -19.29 25.87 -4.70
N GLU A 56 -20.48 25.58 -5.23
CA GLU A 56 -21.16 24.29 -5.05
C GLU A 56 -20.36 23.11 -5.62
N ARG A 57 -19.51 23.35 -6.63
CA ARG A 57 -18.68 22.33 -7.27
C ARG A 57 -17.34 22.11 -6.56
N PHE A 58 -17.07 22.83 -5.47
CA PHE A 58 -15.80 22.75 -4.73
C PHE A 58 -15.42 21.31 -4.38
N ASN A 59 -16.35 20.52 -3.83
CA ASN A 59 -16.07 19.15 -3.41
C ASN A 59 -15.73 18.23 -4.59
N GLU A 60 -16.38 18.42 -5.74
CA GLU A 60 -16.09 17.64 -6.96
C GLU A 60 -14.69 17.96 -7.48
N ILE A 61 -14.39 19.26 -7.59
CA ILE A 61 -13.09 19.77 -8.04
C ILE A 61 -12.00 19.25 -7.11
N ALA A 62 -12.11 19.52 -5.81
CA ALA A 62 -11.12 19.10 -4.82
C ALA A 62 -10.93 17.57 -4.77
N SER A 63 -11.99 16.79 -5.01
CA SER A 63 -11.89 15.34 -5.07
C SER A 63 -11.08 14.83 -6.28
N ASN A 64 -11.03 15.57 -7.39
CA ASN A 64 -10.26 15.19 -8.58
C ASN A 64 -8.75 15.40 -8.41
N TYR A 65 -8.34 16.20 -7.41
CA TYR A 65 -6.94 16.50 -7.11
C TYR A 65 -6.51 15.95 -5.73
N LYS A 66 -7.16 14.89 -5.24
CA LYS A 66 -6.81 14.27 -3.95
C LYS A 66 -5.35 13.84 -3.85
N ASP A 67 -4.78 13.40 -4.97
CA ASP A 67 -3.37 13.05 -5.10
C ASP A 67 -2.46 14.25 -4.80
N LEU A 68 -2.75 15.41 -5.39
CA LEU A 68 -2.04 16.66 -5.10
C LEU A 68 -2.24 17.12 -3.65
N LEU A 69 -3.48 17.04 -3.14
CA LEU A 69 -3.83 17.50 -1.79
C LEU A 69 -3.31 16.60 -0.67
N LEU A 70 -2.84 15.40 -1.00
CA LEU A 70 -2.18 14.47 -0.08
C LEU A 70 -0.69 14.31 -0.38
N SER A 71 -0.14 15.08 -1.33
CA SER A 71 1.27 15.07 -1.68
C SER A 71 2.13 15.64 -0.55
N ASP A 72 3.33 15.08 -0.39
CA ASP A 72 4.34 15.54 0.57
C ASP A 72 4.79 16.98 0.27
N ASN A 73 4.71 17.42 -1.00
CA ASN A 73 5.14 18.75 -1.43
C ASN A 73 4.06 19.83 -1.21
N LEU A 74 2.84 19.47 -0.81
CA LEU A 74 1.73 20.42 -0.71
C LEU A 74 2.06 21.63 0.17
N VAL A 75 2.70 21.39 1.32
CA VAL A 75 3.04 22.47 2.28
C VAL A 75 4.00 23.48 1.66
N GLU A 76 5.02 22.99 0.94
CA GLU A 76 5.99 23.85 0.26
C GLU A 76 5.33 24.64 -0.88
N LEU A 77 4.51 23.98 -1.69
CA LEU A 77 3.76 24.61 -2.79
C LEU A 77 2.81 25.71 -2.30
N VAL A 78 2.09 25.45 -1.20
CA VAL A 78 1.21 26.42 -0.56
C VAL A 78 2.00 27.63 -0.05
N ASN A 79 3.12 27.39 0.64
CA ASN A 79 3.96 28.46 1.18
C ASN A 79 4.55 29.32 0.06
N GLU A 80 5.08 28.70 -1.00
CA GLU A 80 5.61 29.40 -2.17
C GLU A 80 4.52 30.27 -2.82
N ARG A 81 3.30 29.74 -2.94
CA ARG A 81 2.18 30.48 -3.52
C ARG A 81 1.78 31.67 -2.66
N LEU A 82 1.65 31.48 -1.36
CA LEU A 82 1.31 32.57 -0.42
C LEU A 82 2.39 33.66 -0.41
N GLN A 83 3.68 33.29 -0.51
CA GLN A 83 4.77 34.25 -0.65
C GLN A 83 4.68 35.04 -1.95
N THR A 84 4.45 34.35 -3.08
CA THR A 84 4.27 34.99 -4.40
C THR A 84 3.11 35.99 -4.37
N MET A 85 2.01 35.65 -3.71
CA MET A 85 0.86 36.55 -3.55
C MET A 85 1.22 37.77 -2.69
N ALA A 86 1.93 37.57 -1.58
CA ALA A 86 2.38 38.66 -0.72
C ALA A 86 3.36 39.61 -1.42
N GLU A 87 4.25 39.07 -2.28
CA GLU A 87 5.16 39.87 -3.10
C GLU A 87 4.41 40.71 -4.14
N ARG A 88 3.40 40.13 -4.81
CA ARG A 88 2.52 40.86 -5.73
C ARG A 88 1.73 41.97 -5.04
N ASP A 89 1.18 41.69 -3.84
CA ASP A 89 0.50 42.70 -3.02
C ASP A 89 1.45 43.87 -2.69
N ALA A 90 2.68 43.55 -2.26
CA ALA A 90 3.69 44.55 -1.92
C ALA A 90 4.14 45.38 -3.14
N GLU A 91 4.27 44.76 -4.30
CA GLU A 91 4.63 45.44 -5.55
C GLU A 91 3.49 46.34 -6.07
N GLY A 92 2.24 45.87 -6.01
CA GLY A 92 1.06 46.67 -6.36
C GLY A 92 0.93 47.93 -5.50
N LEU A 93 1.24 47.82 -4.20
CA LEU A 93 1.31 48.97 -3.29
C LEU A 93 2.43 49.95 -3.65
N ARG A 94 3.60 49.46 -4.07
CA ARG A 94 4.74 50.31 -4.49
C ARG A 94 4.45 51.07 -5.79
N GLN A 95 3.71 50.45 -6.70
CA GLN A 95 3.37 51.03 -8.00
C GLN A 95 2.14 51.95 -7.96
N GLY A 96 1.44 52.06 -6.82
CA GLY A 96 0.22 52.86 -6.68
C GLY A 96 -0.96 52.34 -7.50
N ASN A 97 -0.89 51.07 -7.93
CA ASN A 97 -1.79 50.44 -8.90
C ASN A 97 -2.80 49.49 -8.25
N MET A 98 -3.15 49.72 -6.98
CA MET A 98 -4.22 48.98 -6.31
C MET A 98 -5.59 49.42 -6.85
N SER A 99 -6.01 48.84 -7.97
CA SER A 99 -7.41 48.88 -8.38
C SER A 99 -8.23 48.02 -7.41
N SER A 100 -9.50 48.36 -7.19
CA SER A 100 -10.41 47.55 -6.36
C SER A 100 -10.61 46.13 -6.89
N GLU A 101 -10.36 45.93 -8.18
CA GLU A 101 -10.46 44.64 -8.86
C GLU A 101 -9.31 43.70 -8.49
N HIS A 102 -8.05 44.17 -8.46
CA HIS A 102 -6.91 43.34 -8.07
C HIS A 102 -6.98 42.87 -6.61
N ASP A 103 -7.45 43.74 -5.71
CA ASP A 103 -7.66 43.35 -4.30
C ASP A 103 -8.77 42.28 -4.16
N SER A 104 -9.77 42.31 -5.05
CA SER A 104 -10.85 41.31 -5.07
C SER A 104 -10.39 39.95 -5.57
N GLU A 105 -9.58 39.89 -6.64
CA GLU A 105 -9.03 38.64 -7.20
C GLU A 105 -8.09 37.96 -6.21
N HIS A 106 -7.19 38.72 -5.58
CA HIS A 106 -6.25 38.20 -4.60
C HIS A 106 -6.93 37.71 -3.32
N LYS A 107 -8.08 38.29 -2.98
CA LYS A 107 -8.91 37.84 -1.86
C LYS A 107 -9.62 36.53 -2.18
N ILE A 108 -10.17 36.39 -3.39
CA ILE A 108 -10.79 35.15 -3.87
C ILE A 108 -9.77 34.01 -3.89
N GLU A 109 -8.57 34.26 -4.42
CA GLU A 109 -7.51 33.27 -4.47
C GLU A 109 -7.06 32.82 -3.07
N ARG A 110 -6.91 33.76 -2.11
CA ARG A 110 -6.61 33.44 -0.70
C ARG A 110 -7.70 32.59 -0.06
N ASP A 111 -8.96 32.91 -0.31
CA ASP A 111 -10.08 32.16 0.24
C ASP A 111 -10.13 30.74 -0.35
N ASN A 112 -9.92 30.62 -1.66
CA ASN A 112 -9.80 29.33 -2.35
C ASN A 112 -8.66 28.47 -1.78
N MET A 113 -7.49 29.06 -1.54
CA MET A 113 -6.38 28.39 -0.86
C MET A 113 -6.75 27.95 0.56
N GLY A 114 -7.41 28.80 1.35
CA GLY A 114 -7.88 28.47 2.69
C GLY A 114 -8.85 27.28 2.71
N ARG A 115 -9.77 27.23 1.74
CA ARG A 115 -10.70 26.12 1.54
C ARG A 115 -9.97 24.83 1.17
N LEU A 116 -9.01 24.90 0.24
CA LEU A 116 -8.19 23.74 -0.16
C LEU A 116 -7.37 23.18 0.99
N ILE A 117 -6.72 24.05 1.79
CA ILE A 117 -5.96 23.63 2.97
C ILE A 117 -6.88 22.93 3.98
N SER A 118 -8.06 23.49 4.22
CA SER A 118 -9.04 22.90 5.15
C SER A 118 -9.53 21.53 4.66
N TYR A 119 -9.76 21.39 3.35
CA TYR A 119 -10.15 20.12 2.74
C TYR A 119 -9.01 19.10 2.78
N ALA A 120 -7.77 19.49 2.47
CA ALA A 120 -6.59 18.64 2.59
C ALA A 120 -6.37 18.15 4.03
N GLN A 121 -6.56 19.02 5.03
CA GLN A 121 -6.51 18.63 6.44
C GLN A 121 -7.59 17.61 6.80
N LEU A 122 -8.80 17.77 6.27
CA LEU A 122 -9.89 16.80 6.46
C LEU A 122 -9.54 15.45 5.83
N LEU A 123 -9.10 15.45 4.57
CA LEU A 123 -8.66 14.24 3.87
C LEU A 123 -7.52 13.53 4.62
N LEU A 124 -6.54 14.28 5.12
CA LEU A 124 -5.43 13.70 5.89
C LEU A 124 -5.92 13.06 7.18
N LYS A 125 -6.90 13.67 7.87
CA LYS A 125 -7.52 13.08 9.06
C LYS A 125 -8.27 11.79 8.72
N GLU A 126 -9.04 11.79 7.64
CA GLU A 126 -9.76 10.61 7.16
C GLU A 126 -8.81 9.49 6.75
N ALA A 127 -7.76 9.81 5.98
CA ALA A 127 -6.73 8.85 5.57
C ALA A 127 -5.99 8.24 6.77
N ARG A 128 -5.65 9.06 7.78
CA ARG A 128 -5.04 8.58 9.04
C ARG A 128 -5.98 7.70 9.83
N ALA A 129 -7.26 8.06 9.92
CA ALA A 129 -8.27 7.25 10.61
C ALA A 129 -8.42 5.87 9.93
N LEU A 130 -8.54 5.86 8.61
CA LEU A 130 -8.64 4.63 7.83
C LEU A 130 -7.36 3.79 7.91
N GLY A 131 -6.19 4.43 7.87
CA GLY A 131 -4.90 3.78 8.10
C GLY A 131 -4.82 3.11 9.47
N ALA A 132 -5.23 3.80 10.53
CA ALA A 132 -5.26 3.24 11.89
C ALA A 132 -6.26 2.07 12.03
N GLU A 133 -7.41 2.15 11.37
CA GLU A 133 -8.37 1.04 11.32
C GLU A 133 -7.79 -0.19 10.64
N LEU A 134 -7.14 -0.01 9.48
CA LEU A 134 -6.48 -1.08 8.74
C LEU A 134 -5.32 -1.69 9.52
N GLU A 135 -4.43 -0.85 10.06
CA GLU A 135 -3.33 -1.29 10.92
C GLU A 135 -3.86 -2.14 12.08
N THR A 136 -4.93 -1.68 12.73
CA THR A 136 -5.48 -2.44 13.84
C THR A 136 -6.05 -3.79 13.39
N ALA A 137 -6.75 -3.84 12.26
CA ALA A 137 -7.24 -5.09 11.69
C ALA A 137 -6.11 -6.07 11.37
N HIS A 138 -4.99 -5.58 10.83
CA HIS A 138 -3.82 -6.42 10.56
C HIS A 138 -3.13 -6.89 11.85
N LEU A 139 -3.00 -6.03 12.86
CA LEU A 139 -2.48 -6.42 14.17
C LEU A 139 -3.36 -7.48 14.85
N GLU A 140 -4.68 -7.43 14.67
CA GLU A 140 -5.59 -8.47 15.18
C GLU A 140 -5.31 -9.84 14.55
N VAL A 141 -4.99 -9.90 13.26
CA VAL A 141 -4.57 -11.15 12.60
C VAL A 141 -3.27 -11.68 13.23
N ILE A 142 -2.29 -10.81 13.47
CA ILE A 142 -1.03 -11.18 14.13
C ILE A 142 -1.30 -11.68 15.55
N ARG A 143 -2.12 -10.96 16.33
CA ARG A 143 -2.51 -11.37 17.69
C ARG A 143 -3.20 -12.72 17.69
N SER A 144 -4.06 -13.01 16.70
CA SER A 144 -4.71 -14.32 16.57
C SER A 144 -3.69 -15.46 16.42
N ILE A 145 -2.65 -15.27 15.60
CA ILE A 145 -1.55 -16.23 15.45
C ILE A 145 -0.80 -16.39 16.78
N CYS A 146 -0.46 -15.28 17.44
CA CYS A 146 0.23 -15.32 18.73
C CYS A 146 -0.63 -15.97 19.83
N HIS A 147 -1.95 -15.79 19.82
CA HIS A 147 -2.83 -16.39 20.82
C HIS A 147 -2.87 -17.91 20.72
N VAL A 148 -2.88 -18.45 19.50
CA VAL A 148 -2.75 -19.90 19.26
C VAL A 148 -1.39 -20.40 19.74
N ALA A 149 -0.32 -19.65 19.48
CA ALA A 149 1.02 -20.01 19.95
C ALA A 149 1.17 -20.00 21.48
N MET A 150 0.43 -19.13 22.17
CA MET A 150 0.47 -18.96 23.64
C MET A 150 -0.62 -19.72 24.38
N ASP A 151 -1.43 -20.55 23.69
CA ASP A 151 -2.53 -21.27 24.33
C ASP A 151 -1.97 -22.28 25.36
N PRO A 152 -2.34 -22.14 26.65
CA PRO A 152 -1.82 -23.00 27.72
C PRO A 152 -2.29 -24.45 27.64
N SER A 153 -3.23 -24.77 26.74
CA SER A 153 -3.66 -26.14 26.48
C SER A 153 -2.63 -26.97 25.70
N HIS A 154 -1.71 -26.32 24.98
CA HIS A 154 -0.63 -27.00 24.27
C HIS A 154 0.52 -27.34 25.24
N ASN A 155 0.65 -28.62 25.58
CA ASN A 155 1.64 -29.07 26.59
C ASN A 155 2.95 -29.54 25.96
N THR A 156 3.01 -29.71 24.64
CA THR A 156 4.21 -30.13 23.90
C THR A 156 4.46 -29.25 22.69
N GLU A 157 5.73 -29.13 22.29
CA GLU A 157 6.13 -28.35 21.10
C GLU A 157 5.45 -28.88 19.82
N GLU A 158 5.29 -30.20 19.70
CA GLU A 158 4.61 -30.84 18.57
C GLU A 158 3.13 -30.43 18.48
N GLN A 159 2.43 -30.38 19.62
CA GLN A 159 1.03 -29.96 19.68
C GLN A 159 0.88 -28.48 19.30
N THR A 160 1.75 -27.61 19.83
CA THR A 160 1.74 -26.19 19.49
C THR A 160 2.02 -25.99 18.00
N SER A 161 2.99 -26.72 17.43
CA SER A 161 3.34 -26.64 16.01
C SER A 161 2.20 -27.09 15.10
N GLU A 162 1.53 -28.19 15.44
CA GLU A 162 0.37 -28.68 14.69
C GLU A 162 -0.81 -27.71 14.78
N ALA A 163 -1.11 -27.21 15.98
CA ALA A 163 -2.18 -26.24 16.19
C ALA A 163 -1.92 -24.92 15.44
N LEU A 164 -0.67 -24.41 15.50
CA LEU A 164 -0.26 -23.22 14.77
C LEU A 164 -0.37 -23.42 13.26
N THR A 165 0.09 -24.57 12.75
CA THR A 165 0.00 -24.90 11.32
C THR A 165 -1.46 -24.94 10.85
N ASN A 166 -2.34 -25.57 11.62
CA ASN A 166 -3.76 -25.64 11.30
C ASN A 166 -4.42 -24.26 11.36
N ALA A 167 -4.14 -23.45 12.38
CA ALA A 167 -4.68 -22.11 12.51
C ALA A 167 -4.20 -21.17 11.39
N VAL A 168 -2.91 -21.20 11.05
CA VAL A 168 -2.34 -20.42 9.95
C VAL A 168 -2.94 -20.86 8.61
N ARG A 169 -3.18 -22.17 8.41
CA ARG A 169 -3.86 -22.68 7.22
C ARG A 169 -5.29 -22.16 7.10
N ASP A 170 -6.02 -22.13 8.21
CA ASP A 170 -7.39 -21.62 8.24
C ASP A 170 -7.44 -20.11 8.04
N MET A 171 -6.47 -19.35 8.59
CA MET A 171 -6.35 -17.90 8.43
C MET A 171 -5.77 -17.46 7.07
N ARG A 172 -5.31 -18.38 6.22
CA ARG A 172 -4.74 -18.10 4.89
C ARG A 172 -5.47 -17.02 4.07
N PRO A 173 -6.82 -16.93 4.07
CA PRO A 173 -7.54 -15.92 3.29
C PRO A 173 -7.36 -14.49 3.81
N LEU A 174 -6.95 -14.33 5.07
CA LEU A 174 -6.64 -13.05 5.69
C LEU A 174 -5.23 -12.55 5.31
N PHE A 175 -4.37 -13.42 4.78
CA PHE A 175 -3.02 -13.07 4.32
C PHE A 175 -3.03 -12.53 2.88
N ASP A 176 -3.86 -11.52 2.66
CA ASP A 176 -3.94 -10.82 1.38
C ASP A 176 -2.70 -9.93 1.14
N GLU A 177 -2.65 -9.33 -0.04
CA GLU A 177 -1.56 -8.44 -0.44
C GLU A 177 -1.42 -7.23 0.48
N SER A 178 -2.53 -6.74 1.05
CA SER A 178 -2.52 -5.62 1.99
C SER A 178 -1.86 -6.01 3.31
N PHE A 179 -2.18 -7.20 3.84
CA PHE A 179 -1.56 -7.73 5.04
C PHE A 179 -0.06 -8.00 4.85
N VAL A 180 0.32 -8.57 3.71
CA VAL A 180 1.74 -8.82 3.39
C VAL A 180 2.52 -7.50 3.24
N ALA A 181 1.93 -6.48 2.61
CA ALA A 181 2.52 -5.15 2.51
C ALA A 181 2.66 -4.50 3.90
N TYR A 182 1.63 -4.61 4.73
CA TYR A 182 1.64 -4.15 6.12
C TYR A 182 2.75 -4.82 6.94
N LEU A 183 2.93 -6.14 6.84
CA LEU A 183 4.01 -6.84 7.54
C LEU A 183 5.39 -6.32 7.14
N LYS A 184 5.62 -6.08 5.84
CA LYS A 184 6.88 -5.50 5.35
C LYS A 184 7.08 -4.09 5.92
N TYR A 185 6.04 -3.27 5.89
CA TYR A 185 6.06 -1.91 6.44
C TYR A 185 6.36 -1.93 7.95
N ALA A 186 5.64 -2.72 8.74
CA ALA A 186 5.80 -2.80 10.18
C ALA A 186 7.21 -3.28 10.60
N ILE A 187 7.77 -4.26 9.88
CA ILE A 187 9.15 -4.71 10.09
C ILE A 187 10.14 -3.60 9.78
N ALA A 188 10.00 -2.92 8.65
CA ALA A 188 10.88 -1.82 8.26
C ALA A 188 10.81 -0.64 9.24
N GLU A 189 9.60 -0.30 9.71
CA GLU A 189 9.38 0.77 10.69
C GLU A 189 10.06 0.44 12.03
N GLU A 190 9.87 -0.77 12.55
CA GLU A 190 10.52 -1.20 13.80
C GLU A 190 12.04 -1.26 13.66
N GLN A 191 12.56 -1.76 12.53
CA GLN A 191 14.00 -1.71 12.24
C GLN A 191 14.53 -0.27 12.22
N ALA A 192 13.82 0.65 11.57
CA ALA A 192 14.22 2.06 11.51
C ALA A 192 14.14 2.74 12.89
N LYS A 193 13.15 2.38 13.71
CA LYS A 193 13.02 2.87 15.09
C LYS A 193 14.18 2.38 15.96
N LEU A 194 14.51 1.10 15.90
CA LEU A 194 15.62 0.50 16.65
C LEU A 194 16.99 1.00 16.18
N ALA A 195 17.16 1.19 14.88
CA ALA A 195 18.36 1.79 14.31
C ALA A 195 18.56 3.23 14.78
N ARG A 196 17.50 4.04 14.83
CA ARG A 196 17.53 5.41 15.39
C ARG A 196 17.85 5.42 16.89
N ALA A 197 17.42 4.41 17.63
CA ALA A 197 17.71 4.25 19.05
C ALA A 197 19.13 3.70 19.32
N GLY A 198 19.82 3.17 18.31
CA GLY A 198 21.13 2.53 18.47
C GLY A 198 21.08 1.13 19.11
N SER A 199 19.89 0.53 19.20
CA SER A 199 19.66 -0.74 19.90
C SER A 199 19.33 -1.90 18.96
N LEU A 200 19.62 -1.77 17.66
CA LEU A 200 19.26 -2.78 16.64
C LEU A 200 19.85 -4.16 16.93
N ASP A 201 20.95 -4.23 17.67
CA ASP A 201 21.63 -5.49 18.01
C ASP A 201 21.23 -6.04 19.39
N ASP A 202 20.35 -5.35 20.14
CA ASP A 202 19.93 -5.76 21.48
C ASP A 202 18.71 -6.73 21.40
N PRO A 203 18.87 -8.02 21.75
CA PRO A 203 17.79 -8.99 21.69
C PRO A 203 16.61 -8.66 22.61
N GLU A 204 16.84 -7.93 23.71
CA GLU A 204 15.79 -7.58 24.66
C GLU A 204 14.86 -6.49 24.12
N GLN A 205 15.40 -5.53 23.38
CA GLN A 205 14.61 -4.46 22.74
C GLN A 205 13.99 -4.91 21.41
N ASN A 206 14.49 -5.98 20.82
CA ASN A 206 14.05 -6.50 19.52
C ASN A 206 12.90 -7.51 19.58
N ARG A 207 12.31 -7.77 20.75
CA ARG A 207 11.30 -8.85 20.94
C ARG A 207 10.14 -8.76 19.95
N TRP A 208 9.59 -7.56 19.76
CA TRP A 208 8.48 -7.36 18.82
C TRP A 208 8.92 -7.55 17.36
N LEU A 209 10.11 -7.07 16.99
CA LEU A 209 10.68 -7.30 15.67
C LEU A 209 10.87 -8.79 15.37
N PHE A 210 11.28 -9.58 16.37
CA PHE A 210 11.37 -11.04 16.23
C PHE A 210 10.00 -11.68 16.01
N VAL A 211 8.98 -11.29 16.77
CA VAL A 211 7.61 -11.77 16.57
C VAL A 211 7.15 -11.49 15.14
N LEU A 212 7.33 -10.25 14.65
CA LEU A 212 6.95 -9.88 13.29
C LEU A 212 7.68 -10.71 12.23
N LYS A 213 8.99 -10.94 12.39
CA LYS A 213 9.78 -11.77 11.47
C LYS A 213 9.34 -13.23 11.47
N ILE A 214 9.11 -13.83 12.64
CA ILE A 214 8.61 -15.22 12.75
C ILE A 214 7.24 -15.35 12.08
N VAL A 215 6.34 -14.39 12.32
CA VAL A 215 5.02 -14.37 11.67
C VAL A 215 5.16 -14.21 10.16
N GLN A 216 6.05 -13.34 9.68
CA GLN A 216 6.32 -13.18 8.25
C GLN A 216 6.83 -14.47 7.61
N GLU A 217 7.80 -15.14 8.22
CA GLU A 217 8.34 -16.42 7.73
C GLU A 217 7.25 -17.50 7.68
N GLY A 218 6.42 -17.60 8.72
CA GLY A 218 5.29 -18.54 8.77
C GLY A 218 4.24 -18.28 7.70
N VAL A 219 3.85 -17.01 7.51
CA VAL A 219 2.89 -16.60 6.47
C VAL A 219 3.44 -16.89 5.07
N TYR A 220 4.71 -16.58 4.83
CA TYR A 220 5.35 -16.85 3.53
C TYR A 220 5.49 -18.34 3.25
N ALA A 221 5.84 -19.14 4.26
CA ALA A 221 5.89 -20.58 4.13
C ALA A 221 4.51 -21.15 3.73
N GLU A 222 3.42 -20.70 4.35
CA GLU A 222 2.08 -21.18 4.02
C GLU A 222 1.60 -20.71 2.63
N LEU A 223 1.86 -19.44 2.28
CA LEU A 223 1.56 -18.93 0.94
C LEU A 223 2.34 -19.69 -0.15
N SER A 224 3.59 -20.08 0.14
CA SER A 224 4.45 -20.82 -0.80
C SER A 224 3.94 -22.24 -1.11
N LYS A 225 3.36 -22.94 -0.12
CA LYS A 225 2.74 -24.27 -0.32
C LYS A 225 1.58 -24.18 -1.32
N GLY A 226 0.74 -23.15 -1.17
CA GLY A 226 -0.32 -22.87 -2.12
C GLY A 226 0.21 -22.60 -3.53
N LEU A 227 1.24 -21.75 -3.64
CA LEU A 227 1.90 -21.40 -4.90
C LEU A 227 2.38 -22.64 -5.66
N SER A 228 3.07 -23.56 -4.99
CA SER A 228 3.61 -24.79 -5.61
C SER A 228 2.50 -25.61 -6.27
N ARG A 229 1.36 -25.80 -5.58
CA ARG A 229 0.23 -26.57 -6.11
C ARG A 229 -0.34 -25.95 -7.40
N TYR A 230 -0.45 -24.61 -7.45
CA TYR A 230 -0.94 -23.95 -8.66
C TYR A 230 0.06 -24.03 -9.80
N ILE A 231 1.36 -23.91 -9.51
CA ILE A 231 2.43 -24.10 -10.49
C ILE A 231 2.37 -25.51 -11.08
N ASP A 232 2.16 -26.54 -10.25
CA ASP A 232 2.01 -27.92 -10.72
C ASP A 232 0.81 -28.07 -11.65
N HIS A 233 -0.36 -27.53 -11.27
CA HIS A 233 -1.56 -27.55 -12.12
C HIS A 233 -1.32 -26.84 -13.46
N ILE A 234 -0.69 -25.66 -13.43
CA ILE A 234 -0.32 -24.90 -14.64
C ILE A 234 0.62 -25.74 -15.50
N TRP A 235 1.63 -26.36 -14.90
CA TRP A 235 2.58 -27.20 -15.60
C TRP A 235 1.92 -28.42 -16.24
N TYR A 236 0.99 -29.09 -15.56
CA TYR A 236 0.18 -30.18 -16.13
C TYR A 236 -0.61 -29.72 -17.36
N VAL A 237 -1.21 -28.52 -17.32
CA VAL A 237 -1.88 -27.95 -18.49
C VAL A 237 -0.87 -27.71 -19.61
N LEU A 238 0.27 -27.08 -19.32
CA LEU A 238 1.27 -26.73 -20.34
C LEU A 238 1.93 -27.95 -21.01
N ARG A 239 1.93 -29.12 -20.35
CA ARG A 239 2.43 -30.38 -20.93
C ARG A 239 1.63 -30.88 -22.12
N MET A 240 0.32 -30.58 -22.19
CA MET A 240 -0.49 -31.04 -23.33
C MET A 240 0.00 -30.38 -24.63
N GLU A 241 -0.01 -31.14 -25.72
CA GLU A 241 0.48 -30.68 -27.02
C GLU A 241 -0.56 -29.83 -27.73
N SER A 242 -1.81 -30.30 -27.77
CA SER A 242 -2.90 -29.62 -28.45
C SER A 242 -3.43 -28.41 -27.66
N LYS A 243 -3.83 -27.36 -28.39
CA LYS A 243 -4.52 -26.20 -27.79
C LYS A 243 -5.86 -26.58 -27.18
N SER A 244 -6.62 -27.47 -27.84
CA SER A 244 -7.94 -27.90 -27.39
C SER A 244 -7.87 -28.72 -26.10
N GLU A 245 -6.88 -29.60 -25.99
CA GLU A 245 -6.63 -30.41 -24.80
C GLU A 245 -6.24 -29.53 -23.61
N ARG A 246 -5.41 -28.50 -23.82
CA ARG A 246 -5.06 -27.52 -22.78
C ARG A 246 -6.27 -26.79 -22.25
N ARG A 247 -7.12 -26.29 -23.15
CA ARG A 247 -8.35 -25.60 -22.77
C ARG A 247 -9.32 -26.53 -22.05
N MET A 248 -9.50 -27.76 -22.53
CA MET A 248 -10.38 -28.74 -21.88
C MET A 248 -9.88 -29.14 -20.49
N LEU A 249 -8.57 -29.37 -20.33
CA LEU A 249 -7.99 -29.71 -19.04
C LEU A 249 -8.07 -28.53 -18.07
N LEU A 250 -7.80 -27.31 -18.54
CA LEU A 250 -7.97 -26.09 -17.77
C LEU A 250 -9.43 -25.92 -17.31
N GLN A 251 -10.39 -26.13 -18.21
CA GLN A 251 -11.82 -26.08 -17.86
C GLN A 251 -12.16 -27.04 -16.71
N LYS A 252 -11.73 -28.30 -16.83
CA LYS A 252 -11.96 -29.30 -15.79
C LYS A 252 -11.29 -28.94 -14.46
N LEU A 253 -10.08 -28.38 -14.50
CA LEU A 253 -9.36 -27.92 -13.31
C LEU A 253 -10.08 -26.75 -12.62
N ILE A 254 -10.59 -25.80 -13.41
CA ILE A 254 -11.36 -24.65 -12.91
C ILE A 254 -12.67 -25.13 -12.28
N ASP A 255 -13.39 -26.05 -12.92
CA ASP A 255 -14.70 -26.51 -12.44
C ASP A 255 -14.63 -27.23 -11.08
N VAL A 256 -13.49 -27.81 -10.72
CA VAL A 256 -13.26 -28.47 -9.42
C VAL A 256 -12.44 -27.61 -8.45
N MET A 257 -12.14 -26.37 -8.81
CA MET A 257 -11.29 -25.50 -8.01
C MET A 257 -12.01 -25.04 -6.74
N PRO A 258 -11.40 -25.16 -5.55
CA PRO A 258 -11.95 -24.57 -4.34
C PRO A 258 -12.16 -23.06 -4.49
N THR A 259 -13.21 -22.52 -3.87
CA THR A 259 -13.57 -21.09 -3.95
C THR A 259 -12.43 -20.16 -3.54
N MET A 260 -11.62 -20.58 -2.57
CA MET A 260 -10.44 -19.87 -2.06
C MET A 260 -9.27 -19.84 -3.05
N ASP A 261 -9.22 -20.78 -3.99
CA ASP A 261 -8.08 -21.01 -4.89
C ASP A 261 -8.23 -20.25 -6.23
N VAL A 262 -9.44 -19.78 -6.57
CA VAL A 262 -9.78 -19.16 -7.86
C VAL A 262 -8.96 -17.88 -8.12
N ARG A 263 -9.00 -16.91 -7.19
CA ARG A 263 -8.26 -15.64 -7.35
C ARG A 263 -6.73 -15.84 -7.32
N PRO A 264 -6.16 -16.60 -6.37
CA PRO A 264 -4.73 -16.90 -6.38
C PRO A 264 -4.26 -17.56 -7.68
N PHE A 265 -5.02 -18.52 -8.22
CA PHE A 265 -4.67 -19.20 -9.47
C PHE A 265 -4.57 -18.22 -10.66
N VAL A 266 -5.57 -17.35 -10.83
CA VAL A 266 -5.56 -16.33 -11.90
C VAL A 266 -4.36 -15.40 -11.75
N LYS A 267 -4.10 -14.90 -10.52
CA LYS A 267 -2.96 -14.00 -10.25
C LYS A 267 -1.62 -14.65 -10.59
N ILE A 268 -1.45 -15.94 -10.32
CA ILE A 268 -0.21 -16.66 -10.65
C ILE A 268 -0.03 -16.80 -12.16
N VAL A 269 -1.09 -17.13 -12.90
CA VAL A 269 -1.03 -17.19 -14.36
C VAL A 269 -0.64 -15.82 -14.94
N ASP A 270 -1.25 -14.74 -14.45
CA ASP A 270 -0.91 -13.38 -14.87
C ASP A 270 0.54 -13.01 -14.50
N ASN A 271 1.01 -13.33 -13.29
CA ASN A 271 2.38 -13.07 -12.85
C ASN A 271 3.42 -13.83 -13.68
N ILE A 272 3.18 -15.10 -13.99
CA ILE A 272 4.07 -15.91 -14.85
C ILE A 272 4.17 -15.26 -16.23
N VAL A 273 3.04 -14.86 -16.82
CA VAL A 273 3.02 -14.27 -18.15
C VAL A 273 3.61 -12.86 -18.16
N ALA A 274 3.40 -12.06 -17.11
CA ALA A 274 4.03 -10.75 -16.95
C ALA A 274 5.55 -10.87 -16.82
N SER A 275 6.04 -11.91 -16.14
CA SER A 275 7.47 -12.20 -15.99
C SER A 275 8.14 -12.59 -17.32
N LEU A 276 7.39 -13.10 -18.30
CA LEU A 276 7.91 -13.32 -19.66
C LEU A 276 8.18 -11.99 -20.41
N GLY A 277 7.60 -10.87 -19.97
CA GLY A 277 7.74 -9.56 -20.60
C GLY A 277 8.66 -8.58 -19.87
N SER A 278 9.20 -8.95 -18.69
CA SER A 278 9.97 -8.04 -17.81
C SER A 278 11.49 -8.21 -17.88
N GLY A 279 12.03 -8.82 -18.94
CA GLY A 279 13.45 -8.70 -19.25
C GLY A 279 13.83 -7.21 -19.32
N SER A 280 14.91 -6.82 -18.65
CA SER A 280 15.31 -5.42 -18.36
C SER A 280 15.56 -4.51 -19.58
N LYS A 281 15.24 -4.96 -20.80
CA LYS A 281 15.21 -4.18 -22.05
C LYS A 281 14.13 -4.63 -23.05
N GLY A 282 13.14 -5.43 -22.66
CA GLY A 282 12.16 -5.99 -23.60
C GLY A 282 12.77 -6.92 -24.67
N GLU A 283 14.02 -7.38 -24.47
CA GLU A 283 14.65 -8.39 -25.32
C GLU A 283 14.16 -9.77 -24.90
N PHE A 284 13.35 -10.38 -25.75
CA PHE A 284 13.01 -11.79 -25.67
C PHE A 284 14.26 -12.60 -25.99
N ASP A 285 14.70 -13.48 -25.08
CA ASP A 285 15.69 -14.51 -25.42
C ASP A 285 15.02 -15.56 -26.34
N THR A 286 14.89 -15.19 -27.61
CA THR A 286 14.11 -15.91 -28.63
C THR A 286 14.61 -17.33 -28.90
N ALA A 287 15.80 -17.70 -28.41
CA ALA A 287 16.43 -18.99 -28.68
C ALA A 287 15.91 -20.16 -27.80
N VAL A 288 15.33 -19.90 -26.62
CA VAL A 288 14.82 -20.95 -25.70
C VAL A 288 13.28 -20.95 -25.61
N ILE A 289 12.62 -19.92 -26.15
CA ILE A 289 11.33 -19.42 -25.64
C ILE A 289 10.14 -19.68 -26.60
N GLY A 290 10.37 -20.06 -27.86
CA GLY A 290 9.33 -20.05 -28.91
C GLY A 290 8.11 -20.97 -28.72
N GLY A 291 8.29 -22.13 -28.08
CA GLY A 291 7.18 -23.07 -27.81
C GLY A 291 6.41 -22.76 -26.54
N MET A 292 7.12 -22.55 -25.43
CA MET A 292 6.51 -22.42 -24.10
C MET A 292 5.77 -21.08 -23.92
N THR A 293 6.28 -19.99 -24.52
CA THR A 293 5.62 -18.68 -24.47
C THR A 293 4.29 -18.68 -25.18
N ASN A 294 4.19 -19.31 -26.35
CA ASN A 294 2.91 -19.46 -27.03
C ASN A 294 1.91 -20.27 -26.20
N LYS A 295 2.40 -21.28 -25.44
CA LYS A 295 1.54 -22.04 -24.55
C LYS A 295 1.05 -21.23 -23.34
N LEU A 296 1.92 -20.41 -22.75
CA LEU A 296 1.61 -19.51 -21.62
C LEU A 296 0.68 -18.36 -22.02
N LEU A 297 0.90 -17.74 -23.18
CA LEU A 297 0.00 -16.71 -23.73
C LEU A 297 -1.38 -17.28 -24.04
N GLN A 298 -1.45 -18.51 -24.57
CA GLN A 298 -2.73 -19.19 -24.72
C GLN A 298 -3.39 -19.46 -23.37
N LEU A 299 -2.64 -19.99 -22.39
CA LEU A 299 -3.15 -20.27 -21.05
C LEU A 299 -3.78 -19.01 -20.44
N ARG A 300 -3.13 -17.85 -20.55
CA ARG A 300 -3.69 -16.58 -20.07
C ARG A 300 -5.01 -16.22 -20.73
N ARG A 301 -5.10 -16.33 -22.05
CA ARG A 301 -6.34 -16.06 -22.80
C ARG A 301 -7.45 -17.03 -22.40
N ASP A 302 -7.15 -18.32 -22.34
CA ASP A 302 -8.11 -19.33 -21.92
C ASP A 302 -8.57 -19.08 -20.47
N VAL A 303 -7.68 -18.70 -19.55
CA VAL A 303 -8.06 -18.31 -18.18
C VAL A 303 -8.99 -17.10 -18.18
N GLN A 304 -8.70 -16.05 -18.95
CA GLN A 304 -9.56 -14.86 -19.04
C GLN A 304 -10.94 -15.16 -19.64
N GLU A 305 -11.01 -16.06 -20.61
CA GLU A 305 -12.28 -16.48 -21.22
C GLU A 305 -13.09 -17.41 -20.32
N LEU A 306 -12.42 -18.34 -19.62
CA LEU A 306 -13.08 -19.33 -18.77
C LEU A 306 -13.43 -18.78 -17.39
N LEU A 307 -12.67 -17.80 -16.89
CA LEU A 307 -12.87 -17.10 -15.62
C LEU A 307 -12.97 -15.58 -15.85
N PRO A 308 -14.07 -15.10 -16.46
CA PRO A 308 -14.33 -13.67 -16.53
C PRO A 308 -14.60 -13.08 -15.12
N PRO A 309 -14.47 -11.76 -14.92
CA PRO A 309 -14.62 -11.11 -13.62
C PRO A 309 -15.95 -11.40 -12.90
N GLU A 310 -17.04 -11.62 -13.64
CA GLU A 310 -18.32 -12.03 -13.08
C GLU A 310 -18.25 -13.44 -12.49
N ARG A 311 -17.70 -14.39 -13.26
CA ARG A 311 -17.58 -15.80 -12.80
C ARG A 311 -16.60 -15.94 -11.64
N ILE A 312 -15.52 -15.17 -11.62
CA ILE A 312 -14.60 -15.13 -10.47
C ILE A 312 -15.34 -14.68 -9.21
N ARG A 313 -16.20 -13.65 -9.31
CA ARG A 313 -17.01 -13.18 -8.18
C ARG A 313 -17.97 -14.26 -7.69
N ASP A 314 -18.65 -14.94 -8.60
CA ASP A 314 -19.58 -16.02 -8.25
C ASP A 314 -18.85 -17.21 -7.59
N MET A 315 -17.74 -17.66 -8.17
CA MET A 315 -16.97 -18.80 -7.65
C MET A 315 -16.19 -18.47 -6.36
N SER A 316 -15.91 -17.20 -6.07
CA SER A 316 -15.26 -16.77 -4.83
C SER A 316 -16.22 -16.23 -3.77
N LYS A 317 -17.54 -16.28 -4.00
CA LYS A 317 -18.53 -15.72 -3.07
C LYS A 317 -18.44 -16.32 -1.66
N ASP A 318 -18.35 -17.64 -1.56
CA ASP A 318 -18.24 -18.33 -0.28
C ASP A 318 -16.95 -17.95 0.47
N ALA A 319 -15.88 -17.66 -0.28
CA ALA A 319 -14.62 -17.17 0.27
C ALA A 319 -14.78 -15.78 0.88
N ASP A 320 -15.43 -14.87 0.14
CA ASP A 320 -15.69 -13.50 0.59
C ASP A 320 -16.61 -13.47 1.82
N ASP A 321 -17.67 -14.28 1.81
CA ASP A 321 -18.59 -14.42 2.95
C ASP A 321 -17.87 -14.96 4.18
N TRP A 322 -16.97 -15.95 4.00
CA TRP A 322 -16.15 -16.48 5.07
C TRP A 322 -15.18 -15.43 5.63
N ILE A 323 -14.47 -14.69 4.77
CA ILE A 323 -13.54 -13.62 5.18
C ILE A 323 -14.28 -12.56 5.99
N THR A 324 -15.46 -12.15 5.52
CA THR A 324 -16.29 -11.14 6.18
C THR A 324 -16.68 -11.60 7.59
N ARG A 325 -17.18 -12.82 7.72
CA ARG A 325 -17.53 -13.40 9.04
C ARG A 325 -16.33 -13.52 9.98
N GLN A 326 -15.15 -13.84 9.45
CA GLN A 326 -13.95 -13.92 10.29
C GLN A 326 -13.49 -12.55 10.77
N ARG A 327 -13.54 -11.53 9.90
CA ARG A 327 -13.27 -10.14 10.30
C ARG A 327 -14.25 -9.66 11.36
N GLU A 328 -15.54 -9.99 11.23
CA GLU A 328 -16.54 -9.68 12.25
C GLU A 328 -16.23 -10.36 13.59
N LYS A 329 -15.87 -11.65 13.58
CA LYS A 329 -15.47 -12.38 14.80
C LYS A 329 -14.24 -11.78 15.48
N LEU A 330 -13.22 -11.40 14.71
CA LEU A 330 -12.04 -10.73 15.24
C LEU A 330 -12.40 -9.38 15.89
N ALA A 331 -13.26 -8.60 15.22
CA ALA A 331 -13.75 -7.32 15.75
C ALA A 331 -14.59 -7.49 17.02
N GLU A 332 -15.43 -8.53 17.11
CA GLU A 332 -16.19 -8.86 18.32
C GLU A 332 -15.29 -9.30 19.46
N SER A 333 -14.34 -10.20 19.20
CA SER A 333 -13.33 -10.63 20.18
C SER A 333 -12.61 -9.41 20.79
N ARG A 334 -12.24 -8.44 19.95
CA ARG A 334 -11.64 -7.19 20.42
C ARG A 334 -12.58 -6.37 21.29
N LYS A 335 -13.86 -6.23 20.94
CA LYS A 335 -14.83 -5.49 21.78
C LYS A 335 -14.89 -6.09 23.18
N ILE A 336 -14.89 -7.42 23.27
CA ILE A 336 -14.89 -8.16 24.54
C ILE A 336 -13.58 -7.92 25.30
N THR A 337 -12.43 -8.03 24.65
CA THR A 337 -11.11 -7.77 25.30
C THR A 337 -11.02 -6.34 25.80
N LYS A 338 -11.46 -5.35 25.02
CA LYS A 338 -11.48 -3.94 25.42
C LYS A 338 -12.43 -3.67 26.59
N GLN A 339 -13.58 -4.32 26.63
CA GLN A 339 -14.49 -4.25 27.77
C GLN A 339 -13.88 -4.88 29.02
N ARG A 340 -13.18 -6.01 28.89
CA ARG A 340 -12.45 -6.65 30.01
C ARG A 340 -11.32 -5.76 30.53
N LEU A 341 -10.55 -5.13 29.64
CA LEU A 341 -9.49 -4.19 30.02
C LEU A 341 -10.06 -2.96 30.74
N ARG A 342 -11.15 -2.36 30.23
CA ARG A 342 -11.80 -1.24 30.93
C ARG A 342 -12.34 -1.63 32.30
N ALA A 343 -12.99 -2.79 32.39
CA ALA A 343 -13.45 -3.32 33.68
C ALA A 343 -12.28 -3.61 34.64
N ALA A 344 -11.12 -4.04 34.13
CA ALA A 344 -9.89 -4.22 34.90
C ALA A 344 -9.26 -2.88 35.32
N GLU A 345 -9.26 -1.85 34.47
CA GLU A 345 -8.85 -0.49 34.81
C GLU A 345 -9.76 0.14 35.88
N GLU A 346 -11.06 -0.15 35.83
CA GLU A 346 -12.04 0.31 36.82
C GLU A 346 -11.91 -0.44 38.17
N THR A 347 -11.32 -1.63 38.18
CA THR A 347 -11.14 -2.48 39.37
C THR A 347 -9.71 -2.54 39.90
N GLY A 348 -8.73 -2.03 39.17
CA GLY A 348 -7.30 -2.05 39.49
C GLY A 348 -6.73 -0.67 39.84
N THR A 349 -6.23 -0.54 41.06
CA THR A 349 -5.45 0.60 41.59
C THR A 349 -4.31 1.02 40.66
N TYR A 350 -4.16 2.34 40.47
CA TYR A 350 -3.04 3.02 39.83
C TYR A 350 -1.68 2.49 40.34
N GLU A 351 -0.90 1.88 39.45
CA GLU A 351 0.57 2.04 39.48
C GLU A 351 1.01 2.65 38.14
N GLU A 352 1.42 3.90 38.25
CA GLU A 352 1.83 4.78 37.17
C GLU A 352 3.24 4.37 36.71
N ASN A 353 3.34 3.70 35.56
CA ASN A 353 4.62 3.52 34.87
C ASN A 353 4.46 3.84 33.38
N THR A 354 4.51 5.13 33.07
CA THR A 354 4.16 5.76 31.78
C THR A 354 5.17 5.52 30.65
N GLY A 355 6.16 4.63 30.82
CA GLY A 355 7.16 4.31 29.79
C GLY A 355 6.86 3.08 28.92
N ILE A 356 6.05 2.13 29.40
CA ILE A 356 5.90 0.78 28.78
C ILE A 356 4.56 0.63 28.02
N ARG A 357 3.67 1.63 28.11
CA ARG A 357 2.27 1.52 27.67
C ARG A 357 2.10 1.20 26.18
N GLY A 358 3.03 1.66 25.33
CA GLY A 358 2.99 1.37 23.90
C GLY A 358 3.38 -0.06 23.53
N GLU A 359 4.17 -0.75 24.36
CA GLU A 359 4.55 -2.16 24.13
C GLU A 359 3.51 -3.11 24.72
N THR A 360 2.95 -2.81 25.89
CA THR A 360 1.89 -3.63 26.49
C THR A 360 0.60 -3.59 25.68
N GLU A 361 0.22 -2.48 25.05
CA GLU A 361 -0.93 -2.45 24.14
C GLU A 361 -0.68 -3.15 22.80
N ARG A 362 0.57 -3.37 22.41
CA ARG A 362 0.93 -4.15 21.21
C ARG A 362 1.02 -5.64 21.50
N MET A 363 1.40 -6.02 22.72
CA MET A 363 1.54 -7.41 23.16
C MET A 363 0.29 -8.00 23.85
N THR A 364 -0.61 -7.16 24.38
CA THR A 364 -1.96 -7.55 24.84
C THR A 364 -3.02 -7.21 23.79
#